data_AF-A0A956C3D4-F1
#
_entry.id   AF-A0A956C3D4-F1
#
_cell.length_a   1.000
_cell.length_b   1.000
_cell.length_c   1.000
_cell.angle_alpha   90.00
_cell.angle_beta   90.00
_cell.angle_gamma   90.00
#
_symmetry.space_group_name_H-M   'P 1'
#
loop_
_entity.id
_entity.type
_entity.pdbx_description
1 polymer ?
#
loop_
_entity_poly.entity_id
_entity_poly.type
_entity_poly.pdbx_seq_one_letter_code
_entity_poly.pdbx_strand_id
1 'polypeptide(L)'
;MEKKTRHLGLLAAAAIVAAGVTSAACSSSSSLFEGPQNETGGGSSGGPSANSPDGGATSPPPVGRGDQPSNGVMLVHAADFPPMRLCFAGRPDAQPIPNATTMPDANIVGLDIGTGIRLAPIQNDKPLGAVYVIEVDPNRIRNGFDENATCGQLICAPGSGPQCLTAGRDYATAGTIADATLGVSRLTVLAVKGCGNGFQIDQLGVPQGECGAGYDVLQGNVTVTRIESLDLQQRAPGSLPVQLVNLSNRLAPGPLGDVRVRYGQLAGDAGDAGDAGAGALDVVASKPEVDVPQPSRNLALSSDESVYGTHGFVIDRSTGSGNAFEVRASLADVQEDSAPLSLPSDYYASASKYALLLLGDPRAQQPTDPRRVHLIAVPMTDPADVTGPDAGATTSDDGGTGDKR
;
A
#
# COMPACT_ATOMS: atom_id res chain seq x y z
N MET A 1 69.47 -29.18 2.49
CA MET A 1 69.96 -28.41 3.65
C MET A 1 68.91 -28.46 4.73
N GLU A 2 69.24 -29.17 5.81
CA GLU A 2 68.45 -29.31 7.03
C GLU A 2 68.26 -27.96 7.72
N LYS A 3 67.09 -27.77 8.36
CA LYS A 3 67.06 -27.61 9.82
C LYS A 3 65.67 -27.92 10.40
N LYS A 4 65.69 -28.92 11.28
CA LYS A 4 64.79 -29.18 12.42
C LYS A 4 64.30 -27.88 13.06
N THR A 5 63.13 -27.88 13.72
CA THR A 5 63.01 -28.10 15.19
C THR A 5 61.52 -28.20 15.57
N ARG A 6 61.17 -29.25 16.32
CA ARG A 6 59.91 -29.40 17.06
C ARG A 6 60.06 -28.67 18.39
N HIS A 7 59.01 -27.99 18.87
CA HIS A 7 58.77 -27.90 20.31
C HIS A 7 57.29 -28.10 20.65
N LEU A 8 57.14 -28.78 21.77
CA LEU A 8 55.96 -29.34 22.41
C LEU A 8 55.69 -28.49 23.67
N GLY A 9 54.42 -28.41 24.09
CA GLY A 9 54.01 -27.93 25.42
C GLY A 9 53.09 -26.71 25.34
N LEU A 10 52.10 -26.52 26.19
CA LEU A 10 51.61 -27.26 27.35
C LEU A 10 50.20 -26.69 27.66
N LEU A 11 49.40 -27.47 28.38
CA LEU A 11 48.04 -27.20 28.88
C LEU A 11 47.85 -25.86 29.62
N ALA A 12 46.66 -25.27 29.50
CA ALA A 12 45.98 -24.59 30.60
C ALA A 12 44.46 -24.65 30.42
N ALA A 13 43.79 -25.33 31.35
CA ALA A 13 42.35 -25.27 31.54
C ALA A 13 42.00 -23.99 32.32
N ALA A 14 40.92 -23.31 31.92
CA ALA A 14 40.23 -22.34 32.75
C ALA A 14 38.72 -22.45 32.52
N ALA A 15 38.04 -22.95 33.54
CA ALA A 15 36.62 -22.72 33.76
C ALA A 15 36.40 -21.28 34.23
N ILE A 16 35.15 -20.79 34.16
CA ILE A 16 34.41 -19.99 35.17
C ILE A 16 33.41 -19.01 34.48
N VAL A 17 32.24 -18.94 35.10
CA VAL A 17 31.15 -17.94 35.09
C VAL A 17 29.97 -18.16 34.13
N ALA A 18 28.95 -18.82 34.68
CA ALA A 18 27.56 -18.51 34.40
C ALA A 18 27.21 -17.12 34.97
N ALA A 19 26.65 -16.25 34.14
CA ALA A 19 25.92 -15.06 34.57
C ALA A 19 24.58 -15.06 33.82
N GLY A 20 23.50 -15.31 34.56
CA GLY A 20 22.15 -15.15 34.08
C GLY A 20 21.85 -13.69 33.81
N VAL A 21 21.20 -13.42 32.68
CA VAL A 21 20.56 -12.14 32.41
C VAL A 21 19.09 -12.43 32.16
N THR A 22 18.28 -12.18 33.20
CA THR A 22 16.84 -12.01 33.08
C THR A 22 16.57 -10.74 32.27
N SER A 23 16.15 -10.89 31.02
CA SER A 23 15.58 -9.78 30.26
C SER A 23 14.12 -9.61 30.70
N ALA A 24 13.86 -8.46 31.31
CA ALA A 24 12.52 -7.99 31.61
C ALA A 24 11.76 -7.73 30.31
N ALA A 25 10.52 -8.16 30.28
CA ALA A 25 9.54 -7.70 29.31
C ALA A 25 9.33 -6.20 29.51
N CYS A 26 9.58 -5.42 28.46
CA CYS A 26 9.01 -4.08 28.32
C CYS A 26 8.01 -4.14 27.17
N SER A 27 6.74 -4.06 27.57
CA SER A 27 5.60 -3.74 26.72
C SER A 27 5.87 -2.47 25.92
N SER A 28 5.59 -2.54 24.63
CA SER A 28 5.47 -1.38 23.75
C SER A 28 4.09 -0.75 23.94
N SER A 29 4.05 0.56 24.18
CA SER A 29 3.18 1.53 23.51
C SER A 29 3.27 2.89 24.20
N SER A 30 3.63 3.93 23.43
CA SER A 30 2.88 5.19 23.26
C SER A 30 3.78 6.34 22.77
N SER A 31 3.42 6.84 21.58
CA SER A 31 3.43 8.24 21.14
C SER A 31 4.20 9.28 21.96
N LEU A 32 5.18 9.95 21.35
CA LEU A 32 5.67 11.27 21.78
C LEU A 32 6.05 12.13 20.55
N PHE A 33 5.07 12.88 20.05
CA PHE A 33 5.30 14.17 19.40
C PHE A 33 5.30 15.20 20.54
N GLU A 34 6.49 15.56 21.02
CA GLU A 34 6.69 16.48 22.13
C GLU A 34 7.00 17.87 21.57
N GLY A 35 5.99 18.74 21.53
CA GLY A 35 6.13 20.16 21.27
C GLY A 35 6.22 20.96 22.59
N PRO A 36 6.87 22.14 22.61
CA PRO A 36 7.26 22.77 23.87
C PRO A 36 6.08 23.36 24.64
N GLN A 37 6.04 23.07 25.94
CA GLN A 37 5.18 23.72 26.92
C GLN A 37 5.65 25.15 27.20
N ASN A 38 4.70 26.09 27.23
CA ASN A 38 4.88 27.34 27.96
C ASN A 38 3.65 27.57 28.83
N GLU A 39 3.86 27.57 30.15
CA GLU A 39 2.84 27.79 31.17
C GLU A 39 2.44 29.26 31.21
N THR A 40 1.15 29.54 31.41
CA THR A 40 0.69 30.38 32.54
C THR A 40 -0.84 30.40 32.67
N GLY A 41 -1.31 29.85 33.79
CA GLY A 41 -2.22 30.55 34.70
C GLY A 41 -3.74 30.58 34.42
N GLY A 42 -4.49 30.02 35.38
CA GLY A 42 -5.62 30.74 35.97
C GLY A 42 -6.99 30.06 35.81
N GLY A 43 -7.50 29.50 36.91
CA GLY A 43 -8.81 28.87 36.97
C GLY A 43 -9.98 29.84 36.86
N SER A 44 -11.18 29.32 36.57
CA SER A 44 -12.33 29.37 37.48
C SER A 44 -13.58 28.80 36.79
N SER A 45 -14.43 28.19 37.61
CA SER A 45 -15.76 27.66 37.35
C SER A 45 -16.76 28.68 36.78
N GLY A 46 -17.65 28.25 35.89
CA GLY A 46 -18.87 28.98 35.54
C GLY A 46 -19.69 28.28 34.46
N GLY A 47 -20.86 27.76 34.85
CA GLY A 47 -21.89 27.23 33.95
C GLY A 47 -22.63 28.31 33.13
N PRO A 48 -23.71 27.93 32.44
CA PRO A 48 -23.93 28.23 31.03
C PRO A 48 -24.58 29.59 30.78
N SER A 49 -24.19 30.25 29.69
CA SER A 49 -24.95 31.38 29.14
C SER A 49 -25.29 31.13 27.68
N ALA A 50 -26.60 31.10 27.44
CA ALA A 50 -27.23 31.17 26.15
C ALA A 50 -26.98 32.53 25.46
N ASN A 51 -27.25 32.53 24.15
CA ASN A 51 -27.42 33.67 23.23
C ASN A 51 -26.15 34.20 22.55
N SER A 52 -25.92 33.75 21.32
CA SER A 52 -25.67 34.68 20.20
C SER A 52 -26.08 34.06 18.85
N PRO A 53 -26.46 34.91 17.88
CA PRO A 53 -27.38 34.59 16.80
C PRO A 53 -26.69 34.16 15.51
N ASP A 54 -27.46 33.45 14.68
CA ASP A 54 -27.35 33.28 13.23
C ASP A 54 -26.11 33.86 12.54
N GLY A 55 -25.15 32.98 12.28
CA GLY A 55 -24.06 33.19 11.34
C GLY A 55 -23.81 31.87 10.62
N GLY A 56 -24.54 31.64 9.54
CA GLY A 56 -24.47 30.45 8.72
C GLY A 56 -23.06 30.22 8.17
N ALA A 57 -22.28 29.42 8.86
CA ALA A 57 -21.20 28.66 8.25
C ALA A 57 -21.85 27.43 7.62
N THR A 58 -22.17 27.53 6.33
CA THR A 58 -22.35 26.34 5.51
C THR A 58 -21.04 25.57 5.58
N SER A 59 -20.98 24.58 6.47
CA SER A 59 -20.01 23.49 6.34
C SER A 59 -20.05 23.05 4.88
N PRO A 60 -18.90 22.88 4.20
CA PRO A 60 -18.90 22.21 2.92
C PRO A 60 -19.68 20.91 3.11
N PRO A 61 -20.64 20.57 2.24
CA PRO A 61 -21.25 19.25 2.32
C PRO A 61 -20.12 18.22 2.37
N PRO A 62 -20.23 17.15 3.18
CA PRO A 62 -19.29 16.05 3.08
C PRO A 62 -19.21 15.69 1.60
N VAL A 63 -17.99 15.74 1.04
CA VAL A 63 -17.72 15.37 -0.36
C VAL A 63 -18.51 14.09 -0.60
N GLY A 64 -19.49 14.17 -1.50
CA GLY A 64 -20.52 13.14 -1.61
C GLY A 64 -19.85 11.78 -1.69
N ARG A 65 -20.13 10.93 -0.69
CA ARG A 65 -19.96 9.46 -0.75
C ARG A 65 -20.98 8.86 -1.75
N GLY A 66 -21.13 9.49 -2.91
CA GLY A 66 -21.86 8.93 -4.03
C GLY A 66 -20.94 7.92 -4.70
N ASP A 67 -21.40 6.68 -4.76
CA ASP A 67 -20.98 5.63 -5.70
C ASP A 67 -19.58 5.83 -6.26
N GLN A 68 -18.53 5.49 -5.49
CA GLN A 68 -17.24 5.30 -6.14
C GLN A 68 -17.43 4.16 -7.14
N PRO A 69 -17.37 4.43 -8.45
CA PRO A 69 -17.80 3.47 -9.45
C PRO A 69 -16.92 2.21 -9.35
N SER A 70 -17.42 1.03 -9.73
CA SER A 70 -16.67 -0.26 -9.70
C SER A 70 -15.37 -0.26 -10.52
N ASN A 71 -15.14 0.81 -11.27
CA ASN A 71 -14.05 1.02 -12.18
C ASN A 71 -12.98 1.93 -11.54
N GLY A 72 -11.80 1.99 -12.15
CA GLY A 72 -10.67 2.79 -11.69
C GLY A 72 -9.35 2.05 -11.79
N VAL A 73 -8.29 2.72 -11.37
CA VAL A 73 -6.94 2.16 -11.36
C VAL A 73 -6.43 2.17 -9.92
N MET A 74 -6.07 1.00 -9.39
CA MET A 74 -5.34 0.93 -8.13
C MET A 74 -3.84 0.98 -8.45
N LEU A 75 -3.15 2.01 -8.01
CA LEU A 75 -1.69 2.10 -8.10
C LEU A 75 -1.10 1.62 -6.77
N VAL A 76 -0.16 0.67 -6.83
CA VAL A 76 0.38 0.01 -5.64
C VAL A 76 1.90 0.04 -5.67
N HIS A 77 2.52 0.40 -4.56
CA HIS A 77 3.97 0.43 -4.40
C HIS A 77 4.47 -0.84 -3.71
N ALA A 78 4.87 -1.82 -4.51
CA ALA A 78 5.46 -3.08 -4.06
C ALA A 78 6.97 -3.18 -4.38
N ALA A 79 7.58 -2.10 -4.87
CA ALA A 79 8.99 -2.05 -5.23
C ALA A 79 9.88 -1.63 -4.05
N ASP A 80 11.12 -2.09 -4.06
CA ASP A 80 12.24 -1.58 -3.27
C ASP A 80 12.78 -0.33 -3.99
N PHE A 81 11.94 0.71 -4.07
CA PHE A 81 12.17 1.99 -4.73
C PHE A 81 11.69 3.10 -3.80
N PRO A 82 12.30 4.30 -3.76
CA PRO A 82 11.83 5.38 -2.90
C PRO A 82 10.39 5.81 -3.24
N PRO A 83 9.74 6.66 -2.44
CA PRO A 83 8.40 7.14 -2.76
C PRO A 83 8.31 7.64 -4.21
N MET A 84 7.23 7.30 -4.91
CA MET A 84 7.20 7.44 -6.37
C MET A 84 5.94 8.05 -6.94
N ARG A 85 6.05 8.52 -8.18
CA ARG A 85 4.94 8.89 -9.07
C ARG A 85 5.15 8.23 -10.44
N LEU A 86 4.08 8.07 -11.21
CA LEU A 86 4.10 7.48 -12.54
C LEU A 86 3.87 8.53 -13.63
N CYS A 87 4.61 8.39 -14.72
CA CYS A 87 4.36 9.05 -15.99
C CYS A 87 4.16 8.02 -17.10
N PHE A 88 3.38 8.39 -18.11
CA PHE A 88 3.11 7.57 -19.29
C PHE A 88 3.58 8.30 -20.54
N ALA A 89 4.37 7.64 -21.39
CA ALA A 89 4.87 8.24 -22.64
C ALA A 89 3.74 8.72 -23.57
N GLY A 90 2.60 8.04 -23.55
CA GLY A 90 1.40 8.41 -24.31
C GLY A 90 0.63 9.61 -23.75
N ARG A 91 1.01 10.13 -22.57
CA ARG A 91 0.38 11.28 -21.90
C ARG A 91 1.41 12.33 -21.47
N PRO A 92 2.19 12.91 -22.41
CA PRO A 92 3.24 13.87 -22.08
C PRO A 92 2.68 15.15 -21.42
N ASP A 93 1.47 15.57 -21.76
CA ASP A 93 0.84 16.79 -21.21
C ASP A 93 0.17 16.56 -19.84
N ALA A 94 0.10 15.31 -19.35
CA ALA A 94 -0.45 15.00 -18.04
C ALA A 94 0.60 15.18 -16.95
N GLN A 95 0.17 15.51 -15.73
CA GLN A 95 1.04 15.47 -14.56
C GLN A 95 1.33 14.02 -14.12
N PRO A 96 2.46 13.78 -13.44
CA PRO A 96 2.72 12.48 -12.83
C PRO A 96 1.66 12.13 -11.79
N ILE A 97 1.28 10.85 -11.70
CA ILE A 97 0.26 10.36 -10.77
C ILE A 97 0.87 9.44 -9.67
N PRO A 98 0.46 9.55 -8.40
CA PRO A 98 -0.54 10.49 -7.89
C PRO A 98 -0.01 11.93 -7.90
N ASN A 99 -0.91 12.90 -8.04
CA ASN A 99 -0.66 14.33 -7.94
C ASN A 99 -1.42 14.93 -6.72
N ALA A 100 -1.23 16.23 -6.46
CA ALA A 100 -1.89 16.93 -5.36
C ALA A 100 -3.43 16.88 -5.43
N THR A 101 -4.03 16.71 -6.61
CA THR A 101 -5.49 16.58 -6.73
C THR A 101 -6.00 15.18 -6.37
N THR A 102 -5.14 14.18 -6.44
CA THR A 102 -5.47 12.78 -6.08
C THR A 102 -5.06 12.42 -4.65
N MET A 103 -4.14 13.17 -4.04
CA MET A 103 -3.67 12.97 -2.67
C MET A 103 -4.34 13.98 -1.73
N PRO A 104 -4.58 13.65 -0.45
CA PRO A 104 -4.96 14.64 0.55
C PRO A 104 -3.86 15.71 0.74
N ASP A 105 -4.24 16.96 0.99
CA ASP A 105 -3.33 18.12 1.15
C ASP A 105 -2.24 17.94 2.23
N ALA A 106 -2.41 16.99 3.16
CA ALA A 106 -1.47 16.70 4.23
C ALA A 106 -0.30 15.78 3.82
N ASN A 107 -0.35 15.16 2.63
CA ASN A 107 0.64 14.19 2.20
C ASN A 107 1.61 14.78 1.17
N ILE A 108 2.89 14.39 1.28
CA ILE A 108 3.85 14.60 0.19
C ILE A 108 3.31 13.87 -1.05
N VAL A 109 3.30 14.56 -2.19
CA VAL A 109 2.77 14.01 -3.44
C VAL A 109 3.63 12.83 -3.90
N GLY A 110 3.11 11.61 -3.72
CA GLY A 110 3.80 10.38 -4.05
C GLY A 110 3.15 9.18 -3.36
N LEU A 111 3.47 7.99 -3.84
CA LEU A 111 3.09 6.75 -3.18
C LEU A 111 4.28 6.23 -2.39
N ASP A 112 4.13 5.98 -1.09
CA ASP A 112 5.18 5.41 -0.25
C ASP A 112 5.21 3.88 -0.37
N ILE A 113 6.31 3.26 0.04
CA ILE A 113 6.49 1.83 -0.09
C ILE A 113 5.50 1.06 0.79
N GLY A 114 4.91 0.01 0.24
CA GLY A 114 3.91 -0.78 0.95
C GLY A 114 2.54 -0.12 1.00
N THR A 115 2.33 0.98 0.26
CA THR A 115 1.04 1.68 0.18
C THR A 115 0.40 1.55 -1.20
N GLY A 116 -0.87 1.93 -1.28
CA GLY A 116 -1.63 1.94 -2.52
C GLY A 116 -2.65 3.06 -2.54
N ILE A 117 -2.97 3.54 -3.74
CA ILE A 117 -3.99 4.58 -3.94
C ILE A 117 -4.91 4.21 -5.10
N ARG A 118 -6.19 4.51 -4.92
CA ARG A 118 -7.18 4.43 -5.98
C ARG A 118 -7.19 5.72 -6.79
N LEU A 119 -7.07 5.57 -8.10
CA LEU A 119 -7.12 6.63 -9.09
C LEU A 119 -8.39 6.48 -9.93
N ALA A 120 -8.87 7.61 -10.45
CA ALA A 120 -9.91 7.60 -11.47
C ALA A 120 -9.47 6.78 -12.71
N PRO A 121 -10.41 6.24 -13.50
CA PRO A 121 -10.10 5.59 -14.76
C PRO A 121 -9.17 6.45 -15.63
N ILE A 122 -8.14 5.83 -16.21
CA ILE A 122 -7.22 6.53 -17.10
C ILE A 122 -7.73 6.33 -18.51
N GLN A 123 -8.06 7.44 -19.18
CA GLN A 123 -8.47 7.43 -20.59
C GLN A 123 -7.49 8.27 -21.40
N ASN A 124 -7.14 7.77 -22.58
CA ASN A 124 -6.26 8.44 -23.53
C ASN A 124 -6.66 8.04 -24.95
N ASP A 125 -6.44 8.93 -25.92
CA ASP A 125 -6.74 8.63 -27.33
C ASP A 125 -5.70 7.69 -27.98
N LYS A 126 -4.54 7.55 -27.33
CA LYS A 126 -3.40 6.75 -27.79
C LYS A 126 -2.98 5.76 -26.70
N PRO A 127 -2.28 4.67 -27.06
CA PRO A 127 -1.63 3.79 -26.07
C PRO A 127 -0.84 4.58 -25.03
N LEU A 128 -0.94 4.19 -23.75
CA LEU A 128 -0.19 4.82 -22.66
C LEU A 128 1.32 4.68 -22.83
N GLY A 129 1.78 3.63 -23.53
CA GLY A 129 3.18 3.48 -23.92
C GLY A 129 4.10 3.15 -22.75
N ALA A 130 5.35 3.63 -22.82
CA ALA A 130 6.32 3.40 -21.75
C ALA A 130 5.87 4.03 -20.44
N VAL A 131 6.09 3.30 -19.34
CA VAL A 131 5.82 3.76 -17.98
C VAL A 131 7.12 4.22 -17.34
N TYR A 132 7.11 5.44 -16.80
CA TYR A 132 8.24 6.01 -16.08
C TYR A 132 7.90 6.11 -14.60
N VAL A 133 8.72 5.51 -13.76
CA VAL A 133 8.62 5.58 -12.29
C VAL A 133 9.56 6.67 -11.81
N ILE A 134 9.00 7.78 -11.36
CA ILE A 134 9.72 8.98 -10.94
C ILE A 134 9.89 8.94 -9.43
N GLU A 135 11.13 9.12 -8.98
CA GLU A 135 11.45 9.30 -7.56
C GLU A 135 10.93 10.63 -7.04
N VAL A 136 10.23 10.59 -5.91
CA VAL A 136 9.81 11.76 -5.15
C VAL A 136 10.90 12.08 -4.14
N ASP A 137 11.76 13.04 -4.48
CA ASP A 137 12.80 13.55 -3.61
C ASP A 137 12.32 14.84 -2.91
N PRO A 138 12.09 14.82 -1.57
CA PRO A 138 11.65 15.99 -0.82
C PRO A 138 12.61 17.19 -0.95
N ASN A 139 13.89 16.95 -1.18
CA ASN A 139 14.87 18.03 -1.36
C ASN A 139 14.69 18.72 -2.72
N ARG A 140 14.31 17.99 -3.77
CA ARG A 140 13.98 18.60 -5.07
C ARG A 140 12.75 19.48 -4.97
N ILE A 141 11.70 19.02 -4.28
CA ILE A 141 10.50 19.81 -4.02
C ILE A 141 10.87 21.12 -3.31
N ARG A 142 11.67 21.04 -2.24
CA ARG A 142 12.15 22.23 -1.49
C ARG A 142 13.00 23.19 -2.32
N ASN A 143 13.67 22.69 -3.37
CA ASN A 143 14.54 23.47 -4.24
C ASN A 143 13.82 24.09 -5.45
N GLY A 144 12.49 24.15 -5.44
CA GLY A 144 11.70 24.80 -6.49
C GLY A 144 11.39 23.92 -7.69
N PHE A 145 11.41 22.60 -7.52
CA PHE A 145 10.83 21.68 -8.49
C PHE A 145 9.34 21.95 -8.63
N ASP A 146 8.87 22.13 -9.87
CA ASP A 146 7.46 22.43 -10.10
C ASP A 146 6.65 21.14 -9.99
N GLU A 147 5.90 21.00 -8.89
CA GLU A 147 5.02 19.84 -8.66
C GLU A 147 3.94 19.69 -9.74
N ASN A 148 3.65 20.79 -10.47
CA ASN A 148 2.71 20.84 -11.57
C ASN A 148 3.33 20.53 -12.94
N ALA A 149 4.63 20.26 -13.01
CA ALA A 149 5.30 19.90 -14.25
C ALA A 149 4.66 18.65 -14.87
N THR A 150 4.48 18.71 -16.19
CA THR A 150 3.91 17.62 -16.98
C THR A 150 4.96 16.54 -17.24
N CYS A 151 4.52 15.33 -17.54
CA CYS A 151 5.39 14.20 -17.85
C CYS A 151 6.37 14.50 -19.00
N GLY A 152 5.98 15.29 -20.01
CA GLY A 152 6.85 15.70 -21.11
C GLY A 152 7.89 16.74 -20.71
N GLN A 153 7.60 17.56 -19.70
CA GLN A 153 8.57 18.51 -19.11
C GLN A 153 9.56 17.83 -18.17
N LEU A 154 9.20 16.68 -17.61
CA LEU A 154 10.05 15.90 -16.71
C LEU A 154 10.87 14.85 -17.46
N ILE A 155 10.26 14.16 -18.42
CA ILE A 155 10.89 13.10 -19.22
C ILE A 155 11.31 13.71 -20.56
N CYS A 156 12.38 14.49 -20.51
CA CYS A 156 12.93 15.20 -21.67
C CYS A 156 14.43 14.92 -21.87
N ALA A 157 14.96 15.32 -23.02
CA ALA A 157 16.38 15.14 -23.32
C ALA A 157 17.24 15.87 -22.27
N PRO A 158 18.35 15.28 -21.78
CA PRO A 158 19.21 15.93 -20.80
C PRO A 158 19.61 17.35 -21.26
N GLY A 159 19.39 18.34 -20.40
CA GLY A 159 19.71 19.75 -20.68
C GLY A 159 18.68 20.51 -21.52
N SER A 160 17.56 19.90 -21.90
CA SER A 160 16.50 20.59 -22.67
C SER A 160 15.57 21.47 -21.82
N GLY A 161 15.70 21.42 -20.49
CA GLY A 161 14.97 22.29 -19.57
C GLY A 161 15.42 22.11 -18.11
N PRO A 162 15.11 23.07 -17.24
CA PRO A 162 15.49 23.02 -15.82
C PRO A 162 14.77 21.93 -15.03
N GLN A 163 13.67 21.39 -15.57
CA GLN A 163 12.86 20.35 -14.94
C GLN A 163 13.16 18.94 -15.48
N CYS A 164 14.09 18.79 -16.44
CA CYS A 164 14.39 17.48 -17.02
C CYS A 164 15.04 16.54 -16.00
N LEU A 165 14.37 15.42 -15.77
CA LEU A 165 14.87 14.33 -14.96
C LEU A 165 15.86 13.47 -15.75
N THR A 166 16.81 12.88 -15.04
CA THR A 166 17.85 12.01 -15.61
C THR A 166 17.45 10.55 -15.48
N ALA A 167 17.40 9.82 -16.61
CA ALA A 167 17.11 8.39 -16.61
C ALA A 167 18.14 7.61 -15.79
N GLY A 168 17.70 6.65 -14.98
CA GLY A 168 18.57 5.85 -14.13
C GLY A 168 19.18 6.61 -12.96
N ARG A 169 18.77 7.87 -12.72
CA ARG A 169 19.06 8.61 -11.48
C ARG A 169 17.77 9.07 -10.82
N ASP A 170 16.93 9.74 -11.59
CA ASP A 170 15.73 10.43 -11.11
C ASP A 170 14.44 9.65 -11.45
N TYR A 171 14.49 8.78 -12.46
CA TYR A 171 13.39 7.90 -12.84
C TYR A 171 13.89 6.60 -13.45
N ALA A 172 13.06 5.56 -13.36
CA ALA A 172 13.25 4.27 -14.02
C ALA A 172 12.21 4.07 -15.14
N THR A 173 12.56 3.33 -16.19
CA THR A 173 11.59 2.89 -17.20
C THR A 173 11.09 1.50 -16.81
N ALA A 174 9.79 1.37 -16.54
CA ALA A 174 9.21 0.21 -15.87
C ALA A 174 8.23 -0.56 -16.78
N GLY A 175 8.64 -0.77 -18.04
CA GLY A 175 7.85 -1.49 -19.05
C GLY A 175 6.92 -0.60 -19.87
N THR A 176 5.96 -1.23 -20.55
CA THR A 176 5.04 -0.57 -21.48
C THR A 176 3.60 -1.05 -21.29
N ILE A 177 2.64 -0.12 -21.34
CA ILE A 177 1.21 -0.41 -21.38
C ILE A 177 0.68 -0.11 -22.78
N ALA A 178 0.25 -1.15 -23.49
CA ALA A 178 -0.24 -1.04 -24.86
C ALA A 178 -1.66 -0.46 -24.95
N ASP A 179 -2.41 -0.50 -23.86
CA ASP A 179 -3.78 0.00 -23.79
C ASP A 179 -3.81 1.52 -23.78
N ALA A 180 -4.82 2.08 -24.46
CA ALA A 180 -5.12 3.51 -24.40
C ALA A 180 -5.94 3.87 -23.16
N THR A 181 -6.63 2.89 -22.57
CA THR A 181 -7.51 3.09 -21.42
C THR A 181 -7.25 2.05 -20.34
N LEU A 182 -7.22 2.46 -19.08
CA LEU A 182 -7.14 1.58 -17.92
C LEU A 182 -8.27 1.90 -16.96
N GLY A 183 -8.80 0.85 -16.33
CA GLY A 183 -9.74 1.07 -15.25
C GLY A 183 -11.12 1.56 -15.71
N VAL A 184 -11.48 1.55 -17.00
CA VAL A 184 -12.76 2.14 -17.46
C VAL A 184 -13.94 1.21 -17.21
N SER A 185 -13.78 -0.08 -17.49
CA SER A 185 -14.85 -1.09 -17.36
C SER A 185 -14.73 -1.94 -16.10
N ARG A 186 -13.60 -1.86 -15.40
CA ARG A 186 -13.26 -2.72 -14.26
C ARG A 186 -12.16 -2.06 -13.44
N LEU A 187 -11.96 -2.48 -12.19
CA LEU A 187 -10.76 -2.13 -11.45
C LEU A 187 -9.53 -2.77 -12.12
N THR A 188 -8.50 -1.97 -12.36
CA THR A 188 -7.19 -2.44 -12.84
C THR A 188 -6.14 -2.16 -11.78
N VAL A 189 -5.35 -3.16 -11.38
CA VAL A 189 -4.23 -2.93 -10.45
C VAL A 189 -2.96 -2.74 -11.25
N LEU A 190 -2.25 -1.63 -11.01
CA LEU A 190 -0.90 -1.36 -11.45
C LEU A 190 0.03 -1.52 -10.24
N ALA A 191 0.70 -2.66 -10.15
CA ALA A 191 1.69 -2.91 -9.11
C ALA A 191 3.08 -2.55 -9.63
N VAL A 192 3.73 -1.57 -9.01
CA VAL A 192 5.14 -1.27 -9.29
C VAL A 192 5.99 -2.18 -8.41
N LYS A 193 6.91 -2.91 -9.02
CA LYS A 193 7.69 -3.99 -8.40
C LYS A 193 9.15 -3.90 -8.79
N GLY A 194 10.00 -4.66 -8.11
CA GLY A 194 11.45 -4.73 -8.37
C GLY A 194 12.24 -3.76 -7.48
N CYS A 195 13.49 -3.52 -7.83
CA CYS A 195 14.40 -2.61 -7.12
C CYS A 195 14.76 -1.42 -7.99
N GLY A 196 14.92 -0.25 -7.34
CA GLY A 196 15.61 0.90 -7.93
C GLY A 196 17.08 0.63 -8.23
N ASN A 197 17.81 1.60 -8.77
CA ASN A 197 19.26 1.45 -8.98
C ASN A 197 20.02 1.33 -7.64
N GLY A 198 21.34 1.12 -7.71
CA GLY A 198 22.21 0.99 -6.53
C GLY A 198 22.08 2.16 -5.55
N PHE A 199 22.03 3.39 -6.06
CA PHE A 199 21.87 4.58 -5.22
C PHE A 199 20.55 4.57 -4.44
N GLN A 200 19.46 4.17 -5.09
CA GLN A 200 18.13 4.14 -4.52
C GLN A 200 17.98 3.03 -3.47
N ILE A 201 18.46 1.83 -3.75
CA ILE A 201 18.38 0.73 -2.77
C ILE A 201 19.33 0.93 -1.58
N ASP A 202 20.48 1.58 -1.80
CA ASP A 202 21.43 1.91 -0.72
C ASP A 202 20.80 2.91 0.27
N GLN A 203 20.04 3.90 -0.23
CA GLN A 203 19.27 4.82 0.63
C GLN A 203 18.21 4.10 1.46
N LEU A 204 17.58 3.07 0.90
CA LEU A 204 16.57 2.26 1.58
C LEU A 204 17.18 1.20 2.51
N GLY A 205 18.50 1.01 2.47
CA GLY A 205 19.19 -0.05 3.22
C GLY A 205 18.87 -1.45 2.71
N VAL A 206 18.49 -1.59 1.44
CA VAL A 206 18.14 -2.85 0.80
C VAL A 206 19.40 -3.50 0.20
N PRO A 207 19.80 -4.72 0.63
CA PRO A 207 20.95 -5.39 0.05
C PRO A 207 20.71 -5.78 -1.42
N GLN A 208 21.69 -5.55 -2.29
CA GLN A 208 21.63 -5.90 -3.73
C GLN A 208 21.21 -7.35 -4.00
N GLY A 209 21.62 -8.29 -3.15
CA GLY A 209 21.27 -9.71 -3.29
C GLY A 209 19.77 -10.00 -3.16
N GLU A 210 18.97 -9.08 -2.61
CA GLU A 210 17.53 -9.24 -2.45
C GLU A 210 16.73 -8.78 -3.68
N CYS A 211 17.36 -8.09 -4.62
CA CYS A 211 16.70 -7.57 -5.82
C CYS A 211 16.40 -8.61 -6.90
N GLY A 212 16.84 -9.85 -6.69
CA GLY A 212 16.50 -10.99 -7.54
C GLY A 212 17.15 -10.96 -8.92
N ALA A 213 16.65 -11.82 -9.81
CA ALA A 213 17.18 -11.95 -11.16
C ALA A 213 16.88 -10.70 -12.01
N GLY A 214 17.80 -10.36 -12.91
CA GLY A 214 17.65 -9.23 -13.83
C GLY A 214 17.92 -7.85 -13.21
N TYR A 215 18.34 -7.80 -11.94
CA TYR A 215 18.77 -6.55 -11.31
C TYR A 215 20.08 -6.01 -11.93
N ASP A 216 20.08 -4.74 -12.30
CA ASP A 216 21.26 -3.99 -12.73
C ASP A 216 21.55 -2.83 -11.76
N VAL A 217 22.81 -2.63 -11.39
CA VAL A 217 23.18 -1.60 -10.39
C VAL A 217 22.97 -0.17 -10.91
N LEU A 218 22.97 0.06 -12.22
CA LEU A 218 22.79 1.38 -12.81
C LEU A 218 21.33 1.65 -13.15
N GLN A 219 20.58 0.63 -13.55
CA GLN A 219 19.20 0.78 -14.06
C GLN A 219 18.12 0.28 -13.08
N GLY A 220 18.49 -0.58 -12.13
CA GLY A 220 17.54 -1.35 -11.33
C GLY A 220 16.85 -2.45 -12.14
N ASN A 221 15.74 -2.95 -11.63
CA ASN A 221 14.81 -3.85 -12.33
C ASN A 221 13.34 -3.50 -12.03
N VAL A 222 13.05 -2.21 -11.85
CA VAL A 222 11.69 -1.74 -11.60
C VAL A 222 10.80 -2.09 -12.80
N THR A 223 9.63 -2.65 -12.52
CA THR A 223 8.62 -3.02 -13.52
C THR A 223 7.23 -2.65 -13.03
N VAL A 224 6.34 -2.27 -13.93
CA VAL A 224 4.91 -2.13 -13.64
C VAL A 224 4.18 -3.36 -14.15
N THR A 225 3.62 -4.13 -13.23
CA THR A 225 2.79 -5.28 -13.53
C THR A 225 1.33 -4.88 -13.49
N ARG A 226 0.63 -5.16 -14.59
CA ARG A 226 -0.82 -5.01 -14.66
C ARG A 226 -1.47 -6.32 -14.21
N ILE A 227 -2.32 -6.24 -13.20
CA ILE A 227 -3.13 -7.38 -12.76
C ILE A 227 -4.58 -7.07 -13.13
N GLU A 228 -5.09 -7.89 -14.04
CA GLU A 228 -6.47 -7.78 -14.51
C GLU A 228 -7.43 -8.53 -13.58
N SER A 229 -8.58 -7.91 -13.35
CA SER A 229 -9.87 -8.55 -12.99
C SER A 229 -9.78 -9.63 -11.93
N LEU A 230 -9.99 -9.19 -10.69
CA LEU A 230 -10.26 -10.06 -9.58
C LEU A 230 -11.73 -10.52 -9.66
N ASP A 231 -11.94 -11.76 -10.09
CA ASP A 231 -13.26 -12.39 -10.19
C ASP A 231 -13.74 -12.84 -8.81
N LEU A 232 -14.28 -11.88 -8.06
CA LEU A 232 -14.91 -12.17 -6.78
C LEU A 232 -16.37 -12.52 -6.98
N GLN A 233 -16.75 -13.64 -6.41
CA GLN A 233 -18.14 -14.07 -6.33
C GLN A 233 -18.99 -13.01 -5.61
N GLN A 234 -20.28 -13.00 -5.91
CA GLN A 234 -21.25 -12.10 -5.29
C GLN A 234 -21.25 -12.25 -3.77
N ARG A 235 -21.41 -11.12 -3.08
CA ARG A 235 -21.49 -11.03 -1.62
C ARG A 235 -22.74 -11.77 -1.13
N ALA A 236 -22.54 -12.82 -0.35
CA ALA A 236 -23.62 -13.36 0.47
C ALA A 236 -23.85 -12.45 1.70
N PRO A 237 -25.07 -12.33 2.24
CA PRO A 237 -25.33 -11.63 3.49
C PRO A 237 -24.42 -12.16 4.61
N GLY A 238 -23.82 -11.26 5.40
CA GLY A 238 -22.89 -11.64 6.48
C GLY A 238 -21.58 -12.26 5.97
N SER A 239 -21.18 -11.96 4.73
CA SER A 239 -19.90 -12.39 4.18
C SER A 239 -19.10 -11.25 3.58
N LEU A 240 -17.79 -11.45 3.53
CA LEU A 240 -16.79 -10.58 2.92
C LEU A 240 -16.04 -11.40 1.84
N PRO A 241 -16.41 -11.26 0.55
CA PRO A 241 -15.68 -11.91 -0.53
C PRO A 241 -14.29 -11.26 -0.67
N VAL A 242 -13.24 -12.08 -0.56
CA VAL A 242 -11.84 -11.65 -0.71
C VAL A 242 -11.09 -12.46 -1.75
N GLN A 243 -10.11 -11.86 -2.39
CA GLN A 243 -9.11 -12.56 -3.21
C GLN A 243 -7.73 -12.01 -2.92
N LEU A 244 -6.81 -12.91 -2.57
CA LEU A 244 -5.43 -12.55 -2.27
C LEU A 244 -4.59 -12.52 -3.54
N VAL A 245 -3.72 -11.52 -3.67
CA VAL A 245 -2.63 -11.47 -4.63
C VAL A 245 -1.33 -11.19 -3.89
N ASN A 246 -0.30 -12.02 -4.09
CA ASN A 246 1.04 -11.76 -3.56
C ASN A 246 1.84 -10.93 -4.56
N LEU A 247 2.21 -9.71 -4.17
CA LEU A 247 2.99 -8.81 -5.02
C LEU A 247 4.48 -8.78 -4.64
N SER A 248 4.89 -9.52 -3.60
CA SER A 248 6.26 -9.49 -3.10
C SER A 248 7.05 -10.74 -3.45
N ASN A 249 8.15 -10.55 -4.20
CA ASN A 249 9.12 -11.62 -4.46
C ASN A 249 9.76 -12.16 -3.16
N ARG A 250 9.88 -11.33 -2.12
CA ARG A 250 10.42 -11.70 -0.80
C ARG A 250 9.51 -12.70 -0.06
N LEU A 251 8.23 -12.67 -0.38
CA LEU A 251 7.18 -13.54 0.17
C LEU A 251 6.89 -14.74 -0.72
N ALA A 252 7.63 -14.92 -1.82
CA ALA A 252 7.53 -16.09 -2.66
C ALA A 252 7.79 -17.38 -1.85
N PRO A 253 7.15 -18.51 -2.23
CA PRO A 253 7.49 -19.83 -1.70
C PRO A 253 9.00 -20.10 -1.82
N GLY A 254 9.61 -20.65 -0.77
CA GLY A 254 11.06 -20.78 -0.75
C GLY A 254 11.64 -21.50 0.48
N PRO A 255 12.97 -21.51 0.63
CA PRO A 255 13.66 -22.26 1.69
C PRO A 255 13.33 -21.76 3.11
N LEU A 256 12.85 -20.52 3.21
CA LEU A 256 12.38 -19.91 4.46
C LEU A 256 10.95 -20.36 4.83
N GLY A 257 10.41 -21.36 4.12
CA GLY A 257 9.07 -21.84 4.27
C GLY A 257 8.04 -21.01 3.53
N ASP A 258 6.78 -21.41 3.67
CA ASP A 258 5.69 -20.84 2.91
C ASP A 258 4.89 -19.84 3.72
N VAL A 259 4.45 -18.78 3.07
CA VAL A 259 3.51 -17.82 3.65
C VAL A 259 2.12 -18.46 3.68
N ARG A 260 1.43 -18.29 4.80
CA ARG A 260 0.04 -18.65 5.00
C ARG A 260 -0.73 -17.41 5.44
N VAL A 261 -1.88 -17.20 4.83
CA VAL A 261 -2.82 -16.14 5.22
C VAL A 261 -4.08 -16.80 5.76
N ARG A 262 -4.44 -16.44 6.98
CA ARG A 262 -5.62 -16.93 7.68
C ARG A 262 -6.51 -15.77 8.09
N TYR A 263 -7.78 -16.04 8.34
CA TYR A 263 -8.75 -15.04 8.77
C TYR A 263 -9.60 -15.55 9.93
N GLY A 264 -9.95 -14.67 10.85
CA GLY A 264 -10.94 -14.94 11.89
C GLY A 264 -10.73 -14.01 13.08
N GLN A 265 -11.23 -14.43 14.24
CA GLN A 265 -11.10 -13.66 15.46
C GLN A 265 -9.62 -13.61 15.90
N LEU A 266 -9.04 -12.41 15.87
CA LEU A 266 -7.76 -12.13 16.48
C LEU A 266 -8.03 -12.12 17.99
N ALA A 267 -7.54 -13.14 18.72
CA ALA A 267 -7.71 -13.18 20.17
C ALA A 267 -7.26 -11.83 20.75
N GLY A 268 -8.16 -11.13 21.45
CA GLY A 268 -7.82 -9.89 22.16
C GLY A 268 -6.68 -10.20 23.13
N ASP A 269 -5.76 -9.25 23.31
CA ASP A 269 -4.51 -9.37 24.09
C ASP A 269 -4.65 -10.30 25.30
N ALA A 270 -4.39 -11.59 25.09
CA ALA A 270 -4.59 -12.61 26.10
C ALA A 270 -3.26 -12.80 26.81
N GLY A 271 -3.06 -12.00 27.86
CA GLY A 271 -2.13 -12.28 28.95
C GLY A 271 -2.41 -13.58 29.71
N ASP A 272 -3.15 -14.54 29.12
CA ASP A 272 -3.34 -15.89 29.61
C ASP A 272 -3.71 -16.77 28.41
N ALA A 273 -2.70 -17.20 27.65
CA ALA A 273 -2.85 -18.25 26.64
C ALA A 273 -3.03 -19.62 27.31
N GLY A 274 -4.16 -19.79 28.00
CA GLY A 274 -4.68 -21.07 28.45
C GLY A 274 -5.64 -21.65 27.41
N ASP A 275 -5.09 -22.30 26.38
CA ASP A 275 -5.62 -23.45 25.62
C ASP A 275 -7.12 -23.56 25.22
N ALA A 276 -7.92 -22.49 25.25
CA ALA A 276 -9.31 -22.54 24.81
C ALA A 276 -9.82 -21.19 24.30
N GLY A 277 -9.93 -21.05 22.97
CA GLY A 277 -10.92 -20.15 22.37
C GLY A 277 -10.44 -19.06 21.41
N ALA A 278 -9.22 -19.11 20.85
CA ALA A 278 -9.01 -18.44 19.56
C ALA A 278 -9.93 -19.15 18.54
N GLY A 279 -10.96 -18.47 18.02
CA GLY A 279 -11.82 -19.03 17.00
C GLY A 279 -10.99 -19.66 15.87
N ALA A 280 -11.42 -20.81 15.35
CA ALA A 280 -10.69 -21.51 14.30
C ALA A 280 -10.41 -20.52 13.14
N LEU A 281 -9.14 -20.19 12.93
CA LEU A 281 -8.74 -19.28 11.87
C LEU A 281 -8.86 -20.02 10.53
N ASP A 282 -9.69 -19.51 9.65
CA ASP A 282 -9.92 -20.05 8.31
C ASP A 282 -8.73 -19.75 7.41
N VAL A 283 -8.24 -20.76 6.68
CA VAL A 283 -7.14 -20.57 5.74
C VAL A 283 -7.65 -19.87 4.48
N VAL A 284 -7.24 -18.61 4.29
CA VAL A 284 -7.54 -17.83 3.09
C VAL A 284 -6.66 -18.28 1.94
N ALA A 285 -5.35 -18.37 2.19
CA ALA A 285 -4.36 -18.81 1.22
C ALA A 285 -3.20 -19.56 1.89
N SER A 286 -2.61 -20.50 1.16
CA SER A 286 -1.38 -21.17 1.56
C SER A 286 -0.43 -21.19 0.37
N LYS A 287 0.81 -20.76 0.59
CA LYS A 287 1.86 -20.64 -0.43
C LYS A 287 1.44 -19.75 -1.62
N PRO A 288 0.99 -18.49 -1.39
CA PRO A 288 0.52 -17.65 -2.47
C PRO A 288 1.67 -17.35 -3.45
N GLU A 289 1.51 -17.80 -4.69
CA GLU A 289 2.44 -17.52 -5.78
C GLU A 289 2.44 -16.02 -6.11
N VAL A 290 3.61 -15.52 -6.49
CA VAL A 290 3.79 -14.10 -6.81
C VAL A 290 3.08 -13.77 -8.13
N ASP A 291 2.34 -12.66 -8.16
CA ASP A 291 1.54 -12.15 -9.29
C ASP A 291 0.41 -13.08 -9.75
N VAL A 292 0.11 -14.14 -8.99
CA VAL A 292 -0.99 -15.06 -9.30
C VAL A 292 -2.14 -14.81 -8.32
N PRO A 293 -3.25 -14.23 -8.78
CA PRO A 293 -4.45 -14.10 -7.97
C PRO A 293 -4.95 -15.46 -7.50
N GLN A 294 -5.16 -15.59 -6.19
CA GLN A 294 -5.68 -16.82 -5.59
C GLN A 294 -7.19 -16.96 -5.89
N PRO A 295 -7.81 -18.15 -5.73
CA PRO A 295 -9.26 -18.25 -5.82
C PRO A 295 -9.95 -17.36 -4.78
N SER A 296 -11.08 -16.76 -5.15
CA SER A 296 -11.87 -15.94 -4.21
C SER A 296 -12.47 -16.78 -3.07
N ARG A 297 -12.61 -16.17 -1.90
CA ARG A 297 -13.10 -16.79 -0.66
C ARG A 297 -14.13 -15.88 -0.01
N ASN A 298 -15.26 -16.43 0.41
CA ASN A 298 -16.23 -15.72 1.24
C ASN A 298 -15.88 -15.91 2.71
N LEU A 299 -15.41 -14.85 3.36
CA LEU A 299 -15.10 -14.85 4.78
C LEU A 299 -16.37 -14.52 5.56
N ALA A 300 -16.58 -15.19 6.70
CA ALA A 300 -17.70 -14.87 7.58
C ALA A 300 -17.49 -13.49 8.22
N LEU A 301 -18.48 -12.61 8.14
CA LEU A 301 -18.46 -11.29 8.75
C LEU A 301 -19.75 -11.10 9.57
N SER A 302 -19.60 -10.95 10.89
CA SER A 302 -20.74 -10.61 11.74
C SER A 302 -21.28 -9.23 11.41
N SER A 303 -22.56 -8.99 11.70
CA SER A 303 -23.16 -7.65 11.65
C SER A 303 -22.77 -6.76 12.83
N ASP A 304 -22.05 -7.30 13.82
CA ASP A 304 -21.53 -6.54 14.96
C ASP A 304 -20.32 -5.69 14.56
N GLU A 305 -20.37 -4.37 14.79
CA GLU A 305 -19.29 -3.43 14.49
C GLU A 305 -17.98 -3.77 15.24
N SER A 306 -18.06 -4.44 16.39
CA SER A 306 -16.87 -4.87 17.14
C SER A 306 -15.97 -5.83 16.33
N VAL A 307 -16.52 -6.49 15.31
CA VAL A 307 -15.78 -7.40 14.42
C VAL A 307 -14.69 -6.70 13.64
N TYR A 308 -14.81 -5.41 13.34
CA TYR A 308 -13.77 -4.70 12.60
C TYR A 308 -12.46 -4.55 13.38
N GLY A 309 -12.54 -4.41 14.71
CA GLY A 309 -11.36 -4.36 15.58
C GLY A 309 -10.90 -5.71 16.10
N THR A 310 -11.78 -6.73 16.10
CA THR A 310 -11.48 -8.04 16.72
C THR A 310 -11.25 -9.17 15.71
N HIS A 311 -11.66 -9.01 14.46
CA HIS A 311 -11.40 -9.97 13.39
C HIS A 311 -10.43 -9.37 12.37
N GLY A 312 -9.67 -10.24 11.73
CA GLY A 312 -8.71 -9.81 10.74
C GLY A 312 -7.88 -10.96 10.21
N PHE A 313 -6.74 -10.60 9.64
CA PHE A 313 -5.86 -11.52 8.97
C PHE A 313 -4.67 -11.86 9.86
N VAL A 314 -4.31 -13.14 9.85
CA VAL A 314 -3.04 -13.62 10.40
C VAL A 314 -2.17 -14.06 9.23
N ILE A 315 -1.02 -13.43 9.08
CA ILE A 315 -0.04 -13.74 8.06
C ILE A 315 1.16 -14.36 8.76
N ASP A 316 1.35 -15.65 8.56
CA ASP A 316 2.46 -16.37 9.15
C ASP A 316 3.34 -17.01 8.08
N ARG A 317 4.62 -17.14 8.40
CA ARG A 317 5.56 -17.95 7.62
C ARG A 317 6.13 -18.99 8.54
N SER A 318 5.99 -20.26 8.22
CA SER A 318 6.51 -21.35 9.04
C SER A 318 7.80 -21.91 8.44
N THR A 319 8.87 -21.93 9.23
CA THR A 319 10.09 -22.71 8.96
C THR A 319 9.92 -24.12 9.52
N GLY A 320 10.68 -25.09 9.01
CA GLY A 320 10.66 -26.46 9.52
C GLY A 320 10.98 -26.62 11.02
N SER A 321 11.42 -25.55 11.71
CA SER A 321 11.69 -25.48 13.14
C SER A 321 10.71 -24.62 13.95
N GLY A 322 9.68 -24.04 13.33
CA GLY A 322 8.72 -23.11 13.98
C GLY A 322 8.36 -21.91 13.10
N ASN A 323 7.55 -20.98 13.60
CA ASN A 323 7.17 -19.78 12.81
C ASN A 323 8.37 -18.84 12.64
N ALA A 324 8.70 -18.49 11.39
CA ALA A 324 9.67 -17.46 11.03
C ALA A 324 9.17 -16.07 11.44
N PHE A 325 7.89 -15.80 11.17
CA PHE A 325 7.20 -14.61 11.66
C PHE A 325 5.70 -14.87 11.70
N GLU A 326 4.99 -14.05 12.48
CA GLU A 326 3.53 -13.95 12.48
C GLU A 326 3.17 -12.46 12.58
N VAL A 327 2.30 -12.01 11.69
CA VAL A 327 1.73 -10.66 11.66
C VAL A 327 0.22 -10.80 11.81
N ARG A 328 -0.37 -9.94 12.62
CA ARG A 328 -1.82 -9.87 12.81
C ARG A 328 -2.26 -8.47 12.43
N ALA A 329 -3.25 -8.38 11.57
CA ALA A 329 -3.84 -7.12 11.15
C ALA A 329 -5.35 -7.24 11.23
N SER A 330 -5.97 -6.46 12.12
CA SER A 330 -7.43 -6.34 12.20
C SER A 330 -7.99 -5.78 10.89
N LEU A 331 -9.29 -5.94 10.65
CA LEU A 331 -9.94 -5.29 9.51
C LEU A 331 -9.78 -3.76 9.59
N ALA A 332 -9.80 -3.19 10.79
CA ALA A 332 -9.51 -1.77 11.03
C ALA A 332 -8.06 -1.42 10.65
N ASP A 333 -7.06 -2.21 11.03
CA ASP A 333 -5.64 -1.97 10.69
C ASP A 333 -5.44 -2.00 9.17
N VAL A 334 -6.00 -3.02 8.51
CA VAL A 334 -5.95 -3.15 7.04
C VAL A 334 -6.61 -1.94 6.37
N GLN A 335 -7.69 -1.41 6.94
CA GLN A 335 -8.36 -0.23 6.43
C GLN A 335 -7.58 1.06 6.72
N GLU A 336 -6.87 1.16 7.83
CA GLU A 336 -5.96 2.26 8.13
C GLU A 336 -4.83 2.31 7.09
N ASP A 337 -4.24 1.16 6.76
CA ASP A 337 -3.20 1.04 5.73
C ASP A 337 -3.72 1.34 4.32
N SER A 338 -4.99 1.05 4.05
CA SER A 338 -5.58 1.16 2.71
C SER A 338 -6.30 2.49 2.45
N ALA A 339 -6.92 3.07 3.48
CA ALA A 339 -7.81 4.23 3.42
C ALA A 339 -7.99 4.86 4.82
N PRO A 340 -6.97 5.54 5.39
CA PRO A 340 -6.93 5.97 6.79
C PRO A 340 -8.03 6.96 7.21
N LEU A 341 -8.71 7.58 6.24
CA LEU A 341 -9.78 8.56 6.46
C LEU A 341 -11.18 7.93 6.53
N SER A 342 -11.32 6.64 6.23
CA SER A 342 -12.60 5.94 6.32
C SER A 342 -12.83 5.42 7.73
N LEU A 343 -14.10 5.28 8.14
CA LEU A 343 -14.41 4.47 9.32
C LEU A 343 -14.37 3.00 8.91
N PRO A 344 -13.93 2.08 9.79
CA PRO A 344 -13.81 0.66 9.44
C PRO A 344 -15.12 0.07 8.93
N SER A 345 -16.22 0.33 9.64
CA SER A 345 -17.54 -0.15 9.27
C SER A 345 -17.98 0.34 7.90
N ASP A 346 -17.82 1.64 7.63
CA ASP A 346 -18.21 2.26 6.35
C ASP A 346 -17.41 1.69 5.17
N TYR A 347 -16.11 1.49 5.37
CA TYR A 347 -15.21 0.97 4.33
C TYR A 347 -15.60 -0.44 3.89
N TYR A 348 -15.94 -1.32 4.85
CA TYR A 348 -16.34 -2.71 4.57
C TYR A 348 -17.82 -2.89 4.20
N ALA A 349 -18.67 -1.92 4.55
CA ALA A 349 -20.09 -1.94 4.20
C ALA A 349 -20.33 -1.48 2.75
N SER A 350 -19.59 -0.46 2.29
CA SER A 350 -19.82 0.22 1.02
C SER A 350 -19.38 -0.55 -0.22
N ALA A 351 -18.43 -1.50 -0.11
CA ALA A 351 -18.01 -2.29 -1.27
C ALA A 351 -18.70 -3.65 -1.32
N SER A 352 -18.91 -4.13 -2.55
CA SER A 352 -19.48 -5.45 -2.80
C SER A 352 -18.47 -6.57 -2.58
N LYS A 353 -17.15 -6.29 -2.69
CA LYS A 353 -16.09 -7.31 -2.72
C LYS A 353 -14.69 -6.69 -2.54
N TYR A 354 -13.68 -7.45 -2.07
CA TYR A 354 -12.35 -6.91 -1.74
C TYR A 354 -11.18 -7.70 -2.35
N ALA A 355 -10.23 -6.99 -2.94
CA ALA A 355 -8.90 -7.53 -3.21
C ALA A 355 -8.03 -7.41 -1.97
N LEU A 356 -7.26 -8.43 -1.63
CA LEU A 356 -6.20 -8.35 -0.64
C LEU A 356 -4.86 -8.41 -1.35
N LEU A 357 -4.06 -7.37 -1.19
CA LEU A 357 -2.73 -7.26 -1.77
C LEU A 357 -1.71 -7.51 -0.67
N LEU A 358 -1.00 -8.63 -0.78
CA LEU A 358 0.07 -8.99 0.12
C LEU A 358 1.37 -8.37 -0.39
N LEU A 359 1.90 -7.44 0.40
CA LEU A 359 3.08 -6.63 0.09
C LEU A 359 4.22 -7.00 1.02
N GLY A 360 5.45 -6.83 0.53
CA GLY A 360 6.65 -6.94 1.33
C GLY A 360 7.15 -5.55 1.74
N ASP A 361 7.71 -5.39 2.94
CA ASP A 361 8.44 -4.18 3.31
C ASP A 361 9.94 -4.34 2.95
N PRO A 362 10.48 -3.50 2.05
CA PRO A 362 11.91 -3.47 1.73
C PRO A 362 12.78 -3.24 2.95
N ARG A 363 12.33 -2.39 3.87
CA ARG A 363 13.10 -1.85 5.00
C ARG A 363 13.31 -2.90 6.09
N ALA A 364 12.56 -3.99 6.04
CA ALA A 364 12.70 -5.07 7.00
C ALA A 364 13.93 -5.93 6.67
N GLN A 365 15.01 -5.72 7.42
CA GLN A 365 16.34 -6.29 7.17
C GLN A 365 16.47 -7.78 7.53
N GLN A 366 15.63 -8.28 8.44
CA GLN A 366 15.71 -9.67 8.91
C GLN A 366 14.57 -10.50 8.33
N PRO A 367 14.83 -11.73 7.82
CA PRO A 367 13.80 -12.60 7.27
C PRO A 367 12.61 -12.90 8.20
N THR A 368 12.85 -12.79 9.50
CA THR A 368 11.89 -13.03 10.59
C THR A 368 11.24 -11.75 11.13
N ASP A 369 11.56 -10.58 10.58
CA ASP A 369 10.97 -9.31 11.04
C ASP A 369 9.49 -9.27 10.65
N PRO A 370 8.54 -9.16 11.59
CA PRO A 370 7.12 -9.09 11.26
C PRO A 370 6.78 -7.87 10.41
N ARG A 371 7.59 -6.80 10.45
CA ARG A 371 7.38 -5.61 9.60
C ARG A 371 7.61 -5.89 8.11
N ARG A 372 8.09 -7.08 7.71
CA ARG A 372 8.29 -7.43 6.28
C ARG A 372 6.98 -7.52 5.51
N VAL A 373 5.81 -7.45 6.14
CA VAL A 373 4.55 -7.77 5.47
C VAL A 373 3.52 -6.69 5.73
N HIS A 374 2.94 -6.20 4.64
CA HIS A 374 1.76 -5.32 4.66
C HIS A 374 0.61 -6.00 3.93
N LEU A 375 -0.61 -5.75 4.37
CA LEU A 375 -1.81 -6.24 3.73
C LEU A 375 -2.73 -5.07 3.42
N ILE A 376 -2.89 -4.76 2.14
CA ILE A 376 -3.80 -3.72 1.67
C ILE A 376 -5.09 -4.38 1.21
N ALA A 377 -6.23 -3.85 1.65
CA ALA A 377 -7.52 -4.14 1.05
C ALA A 377 -7.84 -3.12 -0.04
N VAL A 378 -8.42 -3.60 -1.14
CA VAL A 378 -8.93 -2.73 -2.21
C VAL A 378 -10.41 -3.02 -2.39
N PRO A 379 -11.29 -2.04 -2.11
CA PRO A 379 -12.72 -2.24 -2.28
C PRO A 379 -13.06 -2.28 -3.76
N MET A 380 -13.98 -3.16 -4.16
CA MET A 380 -14.54 -3.19 -5.49
C MET A 380 -16.06 -3.28 -5.44
N THR A 381 -16.71 -2.61 -6.39
CA THR A 381 -18.17 -2.61 -6.57
C THR A 381 -18.53 -3.59 -7.70
N ASP A 382 -19.73 -4.17 -7.68
CA ASP A 382 -20.21 -5.04 -8.77
C ASP A 382 -20.48 -4.14 -9.99
N PRO A 383 -19.95 -4.46 -11.19
CA PRO A 383 -20.33 -3.76 -12.41
C PRO A 383 -21.84 -3.70 -12.64
N ALA A 384 -22.61 -4.71 -12.19
CA ALA A 384 -24.06 -4.75 -12.35
C ALA A 384 -24.82 -3.72 -11.47
N ASP A 385 -24.21 -3.28 -10.37
CA ASP A 385 -24.81 -2.29 -9.46
C ASP A 385 -24.55 -0.84 -9.91
N VAL A 386 -23.71 -0.64 -10.94
CA VAL A 386 -23.51 0.67 -11.58
C VAL A 386 -24.64 0.92 -12.59
N THR A 387 -25.86 1.01 -12.09
CA THR A 387 -27.04 1.46 -12.85
C THR A 387 -27.42 2.89 -12.45
N GLY A 388 -26.42 3.76 -12.30
CA GLY A 388 -26.65 5.21 -12.29
C GLY A 388 -26.93 5.69 -13.72
N PRO A 389 -27.83 6.67 -13.93
CA PRO A 389 -28.09 7.21 -15.26
C PRO A 389 -26.80 7.78 -15.83
N ASP A 390 -26.42 7.34 -17.04
CA ASP A 390 -25.35 7.94 -17.82
C ASP A 390 -25.51 9.47 -17.81
N ALA A 391 -24.61 10.16 -17.11
CA ALA A 391 -24.49 11.61 -17.18
C ALA A 391 -23.91 11.98 -18.55
N GLY A 392 -24.72 11.85 -19.60
CA GLY A 392 -24.22 11.91 -20.96
C GLY A 392 -25.29 11.86 -22.05
N ALA A 393 -26.45 12.49 -21.84
CA ALA A 393 -27.37 12.81 -22.94
C ALA A 393 -28.21 14.06 -22.61
N THR A 394 -27.59 15.24 -22.59
CA THR A 394 -28.35 16.43 -22.96
C THR A 394 -28.55 16.37 -24.46
N THR A 395 -29.67 15.78 -24.88
CA THR A 395 -30.20 15.93 -26.23
C THR A 395 -30.24 17.41 -26.58
N SER A 396 -29.30 17.81 -27.41
CA SER A 396 -29.39 19.04 -28.18
C SER A 396 -30.43 18.76 -29.27
N ASP A 397 -31.68 19.12 -29.03
CA ASP A 397 -32.69 19.25 -30.07
C ASP A 397 -33.79 20.19 -29.56
N ASP A 398 -33.72 21.44 -30.00
CA ASP A 398 -34.87 22.11 -30.61
C ASP A 398 -34.39 23.41 -31.28
N GLY A 399 -33.84 23.23 -32.49
CA GLY A 399 -33.86 24.25 -33.53
C GLY A 399 -35.24 24.25 -34.17
N GLY A 400 -35.86 25.43 -34.23
CA GLY A 400 -37.29 25.58 -34.44
C GLY A 400 -37.83 25.29 -35.84
N THR A 401 -39.15 25.34 -35.91
CA THR A 401 -39.89 25.71 -37.13
C THR A 401 -41.03 26.63 -36.72
N GLY A 402 -41.08 27.80 -37.36
CA GLY A 402 -42.13 28.78 -37.14
C GLY A 402 -43.48 28.33 -37.71
N ASP A 403 -44.55 28.87 -37.16
CA ASP A 403 -45.66 29.44 -37.94
C ASP A 403 -46.63 30.14 -36.99
N LYS A 404 -47.11 31.33 -37.40
CA LYS A 404 -48.47 31.90 -37.22
C LYS A 404 -48.47 33.42 -37.06
N ARG A 405 -48.87 34.03 -38.18
CA ARG A 405 -49.79 35.18 -38.39
C ARG A 405 -49.45 36.55 -37.81
#